data_AF-A0A2X0NCT4-F1
#
_entry.id   AF-A0A2X0NCT4-F1
#
_cell.length_a   1.000
_cell.length_b   1.000
_cell.length_c   1.000
_cell.angle_alpha   90.00
_cell.angle_beta   90.00
_cell.angle_gamma   90.00
#
_symmetry.space_group_name_H-M   'P 1'
#
loop_
_entity.id
_entity.type
_entity.pdbx_description
1 polymer ?
#
loop_
_entity_poly.entity_id
_entity_poly.type
_entity_poly.pdbx_seq_one_letter_code
_entity_poly.pdbx_strand_id
1 'polypeptide(L)'
;MSSESPVSYLRSLPSIRARCSEVFALAEADQLQYWTLDLSQQPKIVDFVCSLIERDYGTNYASIPPHGRWRHFVGDRIEPLLTKWHSDNVNDLEIARRLVDLMVVSVLMDAGAGNEWKFTPKEGGEPIGRSEGLAVGSLEMFSQGMFSGLAEQPYRVDAVGLAKISTSQISEAMQVSSSNPMTGIEGRAELLVRLASVLTDAANAAYFTVDSSSRPGHIIDYLLAHPSSQQIPSPSSYRIAVKIETLWEIVVDGLSGVWPAARSKIDGVSLGDVWPVDCLHKADAKNSPDAFVSFHKLSQWMSYSLIEVMEKILGWKFLHKDLMTGLPEYRNGGLLIDFDLLKPKIPALLSSFSLPVPSSPTSMPTLLEVPPLDPSHSAVVELRAVTVIMLDRIADAIRERVGVKLTLAQVLEAGTWKAGREIAKKLRPETGAPPFRYVADGTVF
;
A
#
# COMPACT_ATOMS: atom_id res chain seq x y z
N MET A 1 9.92 17.72 -27.73
CA MET A 1 9.54 16.96 -26.52
C MET A 1 10.81 16.83 -25.72
N SER A 2 10.97 17.60 -24.64
CA SER A 2 12.12 17.41 -23.75
C SER A 2 12.08 15.96 -23.27
N SER A 3 13.16 15.20 -23.46
CA SER A 3 13.27 13.84 -22.94
C SER A 3 12.97 13.87 -21.45
N GLU A 4 11.86 13.26 -21.04
CA GLU A 4 11.49 13.13 -19.65
C GLU A 4 12.65 12.48 -18.88
N SER A 5 13.00 13.00 -17.70
CA SER A 5 14.11 12.43 -16.94
C SER A 5 13.77 10.99 -16.51
N PRO A 6 14.73 10.06 -16.44
CA PRO A 6 14.47 8.70 -15.98
C PRO A 6 13.81 8.65 -14.60
N VAL A 7 14.15 9.59 -13.71
CA VAL A 7 13.54 9.74 -12.39
C VAL A 7 12.05 10.07 -12.48
N SER A 8 11.68 11.07 -13.28
CA SER A 8 10.27 11.47 -13.49
C SER A 8 9.46 10.31 -14.05
N TYR A 9 10.00 9.64 -15.07
CA TYR A 9 9.35 8.48 -15.66
C TYR A 9 9.13 7.37 -14.64
N LEU A 10 10.19 6.93 -13.93
CA LEU A 10 10.10 5.83 -12.96
C LEU A 10 9.22 6.15 -11.74
N ARG A 11 8.96 7.43 -11.45
CA ARG A 11 8.02 7.89 -10.42
C ARG A 11 6.58 8.01 -10.91
N SER A 12 6.32 7.91 -12.21
CA SER A 12 4.98 8.04 -12.78
C SER A 12 4.14 6.76 -12.64
N LEU A 13 2.80 6.91 -12.58
CA LEU A 13 1.86 5.77 -12.60
C LEU A 13 2.02 4.86 -13.83
N PRO A 14 2.13 5.38 -15.08
CA PRO A 14 2.29 4.53 -16.26
C PRO A 14 3.52 3.63 -16.24
N SER A 15 4.62 4.08 -15.62
CA SER A 15 5.87 3.31 -15.56
C SER A 15 5.70 1.97 -14.83
N ILE A 16 4.78 1.88 -13.86
CA ILE A 16 4.53 0.68 -13.07
C ILE A 16 4.11 -0.46 -13.98
N ARG A 17 3.03 -0.26 -14.76
CA ARG A 17 2.57 -1.29 -15.72
C ARG A 17 3.58 -1.54 -16.82
N ALA A 18 4.20 -0.50 -17.37
CA ALA A 18 5.16 -0.63 -18.45
C ALA A 18 6.33 -1.53 -18.05
N ARG A 19 7.00 -1.22 -16.93
CA ARG A 19 8.14 -2.01 -16.43
C ARG A 19 7.73 -3.40 -15.97
N CYS A 20 6.58 -3.55 -15.30
CA CYS A 20 6.09 -4.87 -14.89
C CYS A 20 5.74 -5.76 -16.11
N SER A 21 5.28 -5.17 -17.21
CA SER A 21 4.96 -5.90 -18.45
C SER A 21 6.21 -6.46 -19.12
N GLU A 22 7.33 -5.72 -19.09
CA GLU A 22 8.61 -6.20 -19.61
C GLU A 22 9.06 -7.47 -18.86
N VAL A 23 8.97 -7.48 -17.53
CA VAL A 23 9.28 -8.67 -16.70
C VAL A 23 8.27 -9.80 -16.95
N PHE A 24 6.98 -9.48 -17.08
CA PHE A 24 5.96 -10.49 -17.34
C PHE A 24 6.16 -11.20 -18.69
N ALA A 25 6.58 -10.47 -19.73
CA ALA A 25 6.92 -11.08 -21.03
C ALA A 25 8.08 -12.09 -20.91
N LEU A 26 9.08 -11.81 -20.06
CA LEU A 26 10.15 -12.77 -19.74
C LEU A 26 9.61 -13.97 -18.95
N ALA A 27 8.64 -13.76 -18.06
CA ALA A 27 7.96 -14.82 -17.33
C ALA A 27 7.22 -15.80 -18.26
N GLU A 28 6.49 -15.27 -19.24
CA GLU A 28 5.81 -16.08 -20.27
C GLU A 28 6.79 -16.90 -21.12
N ALA A 29 8.01 -16.42 -21.29
CA ALA A 29 9.09 -17.13 -21.98
C ALA A 29 9.91 -18.07 -21.06
N ASP A 30 9.55 -18.22 -19.79
CA ASP A 30 10.31 -18.92 -18.73
C ASP A 30 11.77 -18.40 -18.56
N GLN A 31 11.98 -17.12 -18.84
CA GLN A 31 13.28 -16.43 -18.77
C GLN A 31 13.53 -15.70 -17.45
N LEU A 32 12.61 -15.77 -16.49
CA LEU A 32 12.87 -15.29 -15.13
C LEU A 32 13.88 -16.18 -14.41
N GLN A 33 14.67 -15.58 -13.53
CA GLN A 33 15.74 -16.27 -12.83
C GLN A 33 15.23 -17.10 -11.66
N TYR A 34 14.25 -16.58 -10.92
CA TYR A 34 13.82 -17.16 -9.64
C TYR A 34 12.43 -17.80 -9.68
N TRP A 35 11.69 -17.61 -10.77
CA TRP A 35 10.31 -18.08 -10.88
C TRP A 35 10.01 -18.71 -12.23
N THR A 36 9.12 -19.70 -12.23
CA THR A 36 8.43 -20.19 -13.43
C THR A 36 6.95 -19.81 -13.33
N LEU A 37 6.40 -19.28 -14.42
CA LEU A 37 5.00 -18.88 -14.54
C LEU A 37 4.15 -20.00 -15.15
N ASP A 38 3.06 -20.38 -14.48
CA ASP A 38 2.08 -21.36 -14.97
C ASP A 38 0.69 -20.72 -15.05
N LEU A 39 0.40 -20.09 -16.20
CA LEU A 39 -0.89 -19.44 -16.44
C LEU A 39 -2.08 -20.40 -16.46
N SER A 40 -1.86 -21.72 -16.55
CA SER A 40 -2.96 -22.70 -16.45
C SER A 40 -3.60 -22.73 -15.06
N GLN A 41 -2.94 -22.16 -14.04
CA GLN A 41 -3.50 -22.01 -12.69
C GLN A 41 -4.41 -20.78 -12.54
N GLN A 42 -4.37 -19.81 -13.47
CA GLN A 42 -5.15 -18.57 -13.38
C GLN A 42 -6.67 -18.84 -13.17
N PRO A 43 -7.33 -19.77 -13.88
CA PRO A 43 -8.75 -20.05 -13.67
C PRO A 43 -9.10 -20.47 -12.24
N LYS A 44 -8.23 -21.23 -11.56
CA LYS A 44 -8.45 -21.66 -10.17
C LYS A 44 -8.44 -20.49 -9.20
N ILE A 45 -7.56 -19.51 -9.42
CA ILE A 45 -7.50 -18.29 -8.62
C ILE A 45 -8.78 -17.48 -8.84
N VAL A 46 -9.22 -17.33 -10.10
CA VAL A 46 -10.45 -16.61 -10.44
C VAL A 46 -11.67 -17.29 -9.80
N ASP A 47 -11.79 -18.62 -9.90
CA ASP A 47 -12.86 -19.39 -9.25
C ASP A 47 -12.88 -19.16 -7.74
N PHE A 48 -11.71 -19.23 -7.11
CA PHE A 48 -11.59 -19.02 -5.67
C PHE A 48 -12.00 -17.61 -5.27
N VAL A 49 -11.51 -16.59 -5.99
CA VAL A 49 -11.86 -15.18 -5.72
C VAL A 49 -13.37 -14.93 -5.93
N CYS A 50 -13.94 -15.41 -7.04
CA CYS A 50 -15.38 -15.27 -7.29
C CYS A 50 -16.21 -15.93 -6.19
N SER A 51 -15.80 -17.11 -5.69
CA SER A 51 -16.52 -17.77 -4.58
C SER A 51 -16.53 -16.94 -3.29
N LEU A 52 -15.47 -16.17 -3.01
CA LEU A 52 -15.42 -15.28 -1.85
C LEU A 52 -16.31 -14.05 -2.05
N ILE A 53 -16.28 -13.45 -3.24
CA ILE A 53 -17.14 -12.32 -3.58
C ILE A 53 -18.62 -12.74 -3.47
N GLU A 54 -18.99 -13.89 -4.02
CA GLU A 54 -20.35 -14.43 -3.93
C GLU A 54 -20.75 -14.73 -2.48
N ARG A 55 -19.88 -15.35 -1.68
CA ARG A 55 -20.12 -15.62 -0.25
C ARG A 55 -20.43 -14.34 0.52
N ASP A 56 -19.66 -13.28 0.29
CA ASP A 56 -19.67 -12.08 1.13
C ASP A 56 -20.67 -11.01 0.64
N TYR A 57 -20.93 -10.95 -0.67
CA TYR A 57 -21.73 -9.90 -1.29
C TYR A 57 -22.90 -10.43 -2.14
N GLY A 58 -22.95 -11.74 -2.43
CA GLY A 58 -23.93 -12.32 -3.35
C GLY A 58 -23.90 -11.60 -4.70
N THR A 59 -25.05 -11.11 -5.13
CA THR A 59 -25.21 -10.31 -6.36
C THR A 59 -25.14 -8.80 -6.11
N ASN A 60 -24.96 -8.34 -4.87
CA ASN A 60 -24.90 -6.92 -4.52
C ASN A 60 -23.50 -6.35 -4.71
N TYR A 61 -22.99 -6.40 -5.94
CA TYR A 61 -21.66 -5.90 -6.28
C TYR A 61 -21.45 -4.41 -5.96
N ALA A 62 -22.53 -3.62 -5.92
CA ALA A 62 -22.50 -2.19 -5.61
C ALA A 62 -22.15 -1.90 -4.14
N SER A 63 -22.36 -2.86 -3.22
CA SER A 63 -21.98 -2.69 -1.80
C SER A 63 -20.52 -3.02 -1.53
N ILE A 64 -19.78 -3.57 -2.50
CA ILE A 64 -18.35 -3.82 -2.36
C ILE A 64 -17.63 -2.46 -2.21
N PRO A 65 -17.00 -2.20 -1.05
CA PRO A 65 -16.27 -0.95 -0.86
C PRO A 65 -14.98 -0.96 -1.68
N PRO A 66 -14.42 0.22 -2.00
CA PRO A 66 -13.09 0.29 -2.59
C PRO A 66 -12.03 -0.17 -1.56
N HIS A 67 -10.97 -0.80 -2.04
CA HIS A 67 -9.79 -1.11 -1.22
C HIS A 67 -9.14 0.19 -0.74
N GLY A 68 -8.92 0.32 0.56
CA GLY A 68 -8.35 1.51 1.19
C GLY A 68 -8.31 1.38 2.71
N ARG A 69 -7.55 2.26 3.37
CA ARG A 69 -7.30 2.18 4.81
C ARG A 69 -8.57 2.29 5.66
N TRP A 70 -9.62 2.93 5.15
CA TRP A 70 -10.84 3.13 5.93
C TRP A 70 -11.43 1.83 6.47
N ARG A 71 -11.43 0.74 5.67
CA ARG A 71 -12.02 -0.54 6.08
C ARG A 71 -11.29 -1.20 7.24
N HIS A 72 -10.03 -0.82 7.50
CA HIS A 72 -9.25 -1.36 8.60
C HIS A 72 -9.61 -0.73 9.96
N PHE A 73 -10.30 0.41 9.98
CA PHE A 73 -10.97 0.92 11.19
C PHE A 73 -12.25 0.10 11.45
N VAL A 74 -12.07 -1.20 11.67
CA VAL A 74 -13.13 -2.21 11.83
C VAL A 74 -14.17 -1.75 12.86
N GLY A 75 -15.39 -2.30 12.81
CA GLY A 75 -16.48 -1.95 13.73
C GLY A 75 -16.99 -0.51 13.62
N ASP A 76 -16.93 0.08 12.42
CA ASP A 76 -17.47 1.40 12.09
C ASP A 76 -16.95 2.56 12.95
N ARG A 77 -15.70 2.48 13.42
CA ARG A 77 -15.10 3.45 14.37
C ARG A 77 -14.95 4.88 13.83
N ILE A 78 -15.14 5.10 12.52
CA ILE A 78 -15.13 6.44 11.91
C ILE A 78 -16.51 7.11 11.99
N GLU A 79 -17.61 6.35 11.93
CA GLU A 79 -18.96 6.90 11.87
C GLU A 79 -19.35 7.71 13.13
N PRO A 80 -18.98 7.27 14.37
CA PRO A 80 -19.18 8.09 15.56
C PRO A 80 -18.44 9.43 15.52
N LEU A 81 -17.25 9.48 14.92
CA LEU A 81 -16.48 10.73 14.79
C LEU A 81 -17.17 11.67 13.79
N LEU A 82 -17.65 11.15 12.66
CA LEU A 82 -18.42 11.93 11.69
C LEU A 82 -19.69 12.51 12.33
N THR A 83 -20.46 11.65 13.01
CA THR A 83 -21.68 12.07 13.72
C THR A 83 -21.39 13.19 14.71
N LYS A 84 -20.32 13.05 15.51
CA LYS A 84 -19.88 14.07 16.46
C LYS A 84 -19.50 15.37 15.76
N TRP A 85 -18.62 15.33 14.75
CA TRP A 85 -18.16 16.55 14.08
C TRP A 85 -19.27 17.29 13.34
N HIS A 86 -20.22 16.57 12.74
CA HIS A 86 -21.41 17.21 12.16
C HIS A 86 -22.29 17.85 13.24
N SER A 87 -22.46 17.19 14.40
CA SER A 87 -23.20 17.76 15.55
C SER A 87 -22.51 19.02 16.10
N ASP A 88 -21.18 19.07 16.05
CA ASP A 88 -20.36 20.22 16.40
C ASP A 88 -20.33 21.31 15.29
N ASN A 89 -21.09 21.14 14.20
CA ASN A 89 -21.13 22.02 13.03
C ASN A 89 -19.75 22.23 12.34
N VAL A 90 -18.89 21.22 12.40
CA VAL A 90 -17.65 21.21 11.60
C VAL A 90 -18.02 21.01 10.13
N ASN A 91 -17.53 21.89 9.26
CA ASN A 91 -17.81 21.78 7.83
C ASN A 91 -17.08 20.59 7.17
N ASP A 92 -17.62 20.13 6.04
CA ASP A 92 -17.13 18.93 5.33
C ASP A 92 -15.67 19.05 4.88
N LEU A 93 -15.20 20.26 4.52
CA LEU A 93 -13.80 20.48 4.18
C LEU A 93 -12.89 20.17 5.37
N GLU A 94 -13.20 20.70 6.56
CA GLU A 94 -12.41 20.40 7.75
C GLU A 94 -12.54 18.93 8.18
N ILE A 95 -13.73 18.34 8.09
CA ILE A 95 -13.90 16.89 8.34
C ILE A 95 -13.00 16.08 7.41
N ALA A 96 -12.96 16.41 6.13
CA ALA A 96 -12.09 15.75 5.16
C ALA A 96 -10.60 15.98 5.49
N ARG A 97 -10.19 17.18 5.91
CA ARG A 97 -8.79 17.45 6.36
C ARG A 97 -8.40 16.57 7.54
N ARG A 98 -9.29 16.44 8.55
CA ARG A 98 -9.06 15.56 9.71
C ARG A 98 -8.95 14.09 9.33
N LEU A 99 -9.75 13.65 8.36
CA LEU A 99 -9.68 12.28 7.87
C LEU A 99 -8.45 12.03 7.00
N VAL A 100 -8.04 12.98 6.17
CA VAL A 100 -6.77 12.91 5.42
C VAL A 100 -5.58 12.82 6.39
N ASP A 101 -5.56 13.64 7.43
CA ASP A 101 -4.57 13.56 8.53
C ASP A 101 -4.50 12.14 9.11
N LEU A 102 -5.65 11.60 9.55
CA LEU A 102 -5.75 10.26 10.10
C LEU A 102 -5.27 9.19 9.11
N MET A 103 -5.71 9.26 7.84
CA MET A 103 -5.32 8.28 6.82
C MET A 103 -3.81 8.29 6.61
N VAL A 104 -3.18 9.48 6.54
CA VAL A 104 -1.73 9.59 6.32
C VAL A 104 -0.95 8.93 7.43
N VAL A 105 -1.19 9.29 8.70
CA VAL A 105 -0.46 8.67 9.81
C VAL A 105 -0.79 7.18 9.95
N SER A 106 -2.05 6.79 9.72
CA SER A 106 -2.47 5.39 9.81
C SER A 106 -1.84 4.51 8.75
N VAL A 107 -1.68 5.02 7.51
CA VAL A 107 -1.02 4.32 6.40
C VAL A 107 0.49 4.19 6.65
N LEU A 108 1.15 5.23 7.17
CA LEU A 108 2.57 5.15 7.53
C LEU A 108 2.84 4.12 8.63
N MET A 109 1.86 3.90 9.50
CA MET A 109 1.90 2.86 10.54
C MET A 109 1.55 1.46 10.02
N ASP A 110 1.22 1.26 8.73
CA ASP A 110 0.64 0.03 8.18
C ASP A 110 1.64 -0.96 7.56
N ALA A 111 2.86 -1.04 8.10
CA ALA A 111 3.80 -2.09 7.69
C ALA A 111 3.49 -3.39 8.43
N GLY A 112 4.11 -4.51 8.08
CA GLY A 112 3.94 -5.75 8.84
C GLY A 112 4.25 -5.58 10.34
N ALA A 113 3.32 -5.96 11.23
CA ALA A 113 3.48 -5.92 12.69
C ALA A 113 3.96 -7.26 13.29
N GLY A 114 4.36 -8.22 12.44
CA GLY A 114 4.56 -9.61 12.82
C GLY A 114 3.23 -10.37 12.97
N ASN A 115 3.33 -11.64 13.39
CA ASN A 115 2.17 -12.52 13.59
C ASN A 115 1.71 -12.60 15.05
N GLU A 116 2.50 -12.09 15.99
CA GLU A 116 2.24 -12.20 17.44
C GLU A 116 1.49 -10.99 17.97
N TRP A 117 1.89 -9.78 17.55
CA TRP A 117 1.30 -8.54 18.03
C TRP A 117 -0.21 -8.45 17.79
N LYS A 118 -0.94 -7.98 18.81
CA LYS A 118 -2.36 -7.62 18.74
C LYS A 118 -2.64 -6.33 19.49
N PHE A 119 -3.60 -5.55 19.00
CA PHE A 119 -4.12 -4.36 19.63
C PHE A 119 -5.42 -4.65 20.38
N THR A 120 -5.53 -4.25 21.64
CA THR A 120 -6.78 -4.35 22.41
C THR A 120 -7.47 -2.98 22.43
N PRO A 121 -8.64 -2.81 21.77
CA PRO A 121 -9.32 -1.52 21.73
C PRO A 121 -9.78 -1.03 23.11
N LYS A 122 -9.79 0.29 23.33
CA LYS A 122 -10.25 0.90 24.59
C LYS A 122 -11.72 0.65 24.89
N GLU A 123 -12.58 0.59 23.89
CA GLU A 123 -13.98 0.18 24.08
C GLU A 123 -14.15 -1.31 24.39
N GLY A 124 -13.07 -2.09 24.42
CA GLY A 124 -13.07 -3.53 24.67
C GLY A 124 -13.25 -4.38 23.40
N GLY A 125 -13.43 -5.68 23.60
CA GLY A 125 -13.55 -6.67 22.53
C GLY A 125 -12.30 -7.53 22.34
N GLU A 126 -12.33 -8.39 21.33
CA GLU A 126 -11.23 -9.31 21.03
C GLU A 126 -9.99 -8.55 20.51
N PRO A 127 -8.76 -8.94 20.93
CA PRO A 127 -7.54 -8.35 20.41
C PRO A 127 -7.41 -8.51 18.89
N ILE A 128 -7.06 -7.42 18.22
CA ILE A 128 -7.05 -7.29 16.76
C ILE A 128 -5.60 -7.27 16.28
N GLY A 129 -5.20 -8.25 15.47
CA GLY A 129 -3.85 -8.30 14.90
C GLY A 129 -3.72 -7.57 13.56
N ARG A 130 -2.50 -7.56 13.02
CA ARG A 130 -2.17 -7.14 11.65
C ARG A 130 -2.64 -5.69 11.34
N SER A 131 -3.02 -5.46 10.09
CA SER A 131 -3.30 -4.13 9.52
C SER A 131 -4.48 -3.44 10.21
N GLU A 132 -5.49 -4.22 10.60
CA GLU A 132 -6.68 -3.78 11.30
C GLU A 132 -6.36 -3.32 12.73
N GLY A 133 -5.54 -4.08 13.48
CA GLY A 133 -5.06 -3.65 14.79
C GLY A 133 -4.25 -2.36 14.72
N LEU A 134 -3.38 -2.24 13.70
CA LEU A 134 -2.60 -1.02 13.45
C LEU A 134 -3.50 0.19 13.19
N ALA A 135 -4.60 -0.01 12.45
CA ALA A 135 -5.55 1.05 12.14
C ALA A 135 -6.27 1.52 13.39
N VAL A 136 -6.80 0.61 14.22
CA VAL A 136 -7.49 0.96 15.47
C VAL A 136 -6.54 1.67 16.43
N GLY A 137 -5.30 1.18 16.61
CA GLY A 137 -4.30 1.86 17.43
C GLY A 137 -3.99 3.27 16.93
N SER A 138 -3.81 3.46 15.62
CA SER A 138 -3.58 4.78 15.03
C SER A 138 -4.76 5.74 15.20
N LEU A 139 -6.00 5.22 15.15
CA LEU A 139 -7.20 6.01 15.39
C LEU A 139 -7.31 6.45 16.85
N GLU A 140 -6.93 5.58 17.79
CA GLU A 140 -6.91 5.94 19.21
C GLU A 140 -5.83 6.99 19.51
N MET A 141 -4.62 6.85 18.94
CA MET A 141 -3.57 7.86 19.06
C MET A 141 -4.03 9.22 18.51
N PHE A 142 -4.64 9.21 17.32
CA PHE A 142 -5.22 10.40 16.70
C PHE A 142 -6.31 11.02 17.58
N SER A 143 -7.24 10.22 18.09
CA SER A 143 -8.35 10.71 18.93
C SER A 143 -7.90 11.29 20.28
N GLN A 144 -6.69 10.93 20.74
CA GLN A 144 -6.07 11.45 21.95
C GLN A 144 -5.21 12.70 21.70
N GLY A 145 -5.10 13.17 20.46
CA GLY A 145 -4.27 14.33 20.13
C GLY A 145 -2.77 14.04 20.10
N MET A 146 -2.35 12.77 20.04
CA MET A 146 -0.93 12.39 20.04
C MET A 146 -0.14 13.07 18.90
N PHE A 147 -0.79 13.31 17.77
CA PHE A 147 -0.17 13.90 16.58
C PHE A 147 -0.42 15.40 16.42
N SER A 148 -1.10 16.04 17.38
CA SER A 148 -1.50 17.45 17.30
C SER A 148 -0.54 18.35 18.07
N GLY A 149 -0.17 19.48 17.47
CA GLY A 149 0.54 20.55 18.15
C GLY A 149 -0.36 21.40 19.06
N LEU A 150 -1.68 21.22 18.96
CA LEU A 150 -2.72 22.05 19.59
C LEU A 150 -3.59 21.19 20.52
N ALA A 151 -3.52 21.45 21.83
CA ALA A 151 -4.19 20.63 22.85
C ALA A 151 -5.72 20.63 22.70
N GLU A 152 -6.29 21.73 22.21
CA GLU A 152 -7.72 21.91 21.96
C GLU A 152 -8.20 21.30 20.63
N GLN A 153 -7.29 20.83 19.78
CA GLN A 153 -7.60 20.18 18.50
C GLN A 153 -7.02 18.76 18.45
N PRO A 154 -7.59 17.79 19.17
CA PRO A 154 -7.03 16.44 19.23
C PRO A 154 -7.11 15.71 17.88
N TYR A 155 -8.14 15.94 17.08
CA TYR A 155 -8.34 15.30 15.78
C TYR A 155 -7.54 15.97 14.66
N ARG A 156 -6.26 16.19 14.88
CA ARG A 156 -5.36 16.89 13.97
C ARG A 156 -3.99 16.21 13.98
N VAL A 157 -3.37 16.16 12.81
CA VAL A 157 -1.97 15.81 12.63
C VAL A 157 -1.27 17.04 12.10
N ASP A 158 -0.23 17.52 12.77
CA ASP A 158 0.60 18.60 12.24
C ASP A 158 2.08 18.37 12.54
N ALA A 159 2.92 19.16 11.88
CA ALA A 159 4.36 19.05 12.04
C ALA A 159 4.83 19.23 13.49
N VAL A 160 4.14 20.07 14.29
CA VAL A 160 4.53 20.34 15.68
C VAL A 160 4.24 19.15 16.58
N GLY A 161 3.10 18.49 16.42
CA GLY A 161 2.76 17.26 17.14
C GLY A 161 3.65 16.09 16.72
N LEU A 162 3.81 15.88 15.41
CA LEU A 162 4.64 14.81 14.87
C LEU A 162 6.12 14.91 15.28
N ALA A 163 6.68 16.11 15.37
CA ALA A 163 8.08 16.31 15.78
C ALA A 163 8.35 15.91 17.24
N LYS A 164 7.31 15.75 18.07
CA LYS A 164 7.44 15.34 19.49
C LYS A 164 7.35 13.83 19.68
N ILE A 165 7.03 13.07 18.63
CA ILE A 165 6.86 11.62 18.70
C ILE A 165 8.19 10.94 19.07
N SER A 166 8.12 10.02 20.02
CA SER A 166 9.22 9.12 20.38
C SER A 166 8.83 7.66 20.16
N THR A 167 9.84 6.79 20.02
CA THR A 167 9.62 5.34 19.99
C THR A 167 8.90 4.85 21.25
N SER A 168 9.19 5.40 22.42
CA SER A 168 8.54 4.99 23.67
C SER A 168 7.05 5.31 23.68
N GLN A 169 6.65 6.49 23.19
CA GLN A 169 5.24 6.87 23.08
C GLN A 169 4.48 5.97 22.11
N ILE A 170 5.06 5.69 20.93
CA ILE A 170 4.44 4.81 19.94
C ILE A 170 4.38 3.37 20.47
N SER A 171 5.44 2.90 21.14
CA SER A 171 5.47 1.57 21.78
C SER A 171 4.35 1.41 22.82
N GLU A 172 4.21 2.38 23.73
CA GLU A 172 3.15 2.38 24.75
C GLU A 172 1.76 2.43 24.10
N ALA A 173 1.53 3.36 23.18
CA ALA A 173 0.24 3.52 22.52
C ALA A 173 -0.14 2.30 21.67
N MET A 174 0.84 1.60 21.10
CA MET A 174 0.64 0.36 20.35
C MET A 174 0.69 -0.90 21.25
N GLN A 175 0.72 -0.73 22.57
CA GLN A 175 0.68 -1.82 23.56
C GLN A 175 1.83 -2.83 23.39
N VAL A 176 3.00 -2.36 22.94
CA VAL A 176 4.16 -3.20 22.72
C VAL A 176 4.81 -3.55 24.04
N SER A 177 5.05 -4.85 24.25
CA SER A 177 5.70 -5.38 25.45
C SER A 177 6.41 -6.68 25.13
N SER A 178 7.09 -7.29 26.11
CA SER A 178 7.67 -8.62 25.95
C SER A 178 6.63 -9.72 25.70
N SER A 179 5.39 -9.54 26.15
CA SER A 179 4.28 -10.47 25.92
C SER A 179 3.42 -10.11 24.70
N ASN A 180 3.65 -8.95 24.09
CA ASN A 180 2.98 -8.47 22.88
C ASN A 180 3.99 -7.78 21.93
N PRO A 181 4.99 -8.51 21.41
CA PRO A 181 6.10 -7.92 20.67
C PRO A 181 5.65 -7.48 19.27
N MET A 182 6.10 -6.30 18.83
CA MET A 182 5.88 -5.79 17.48
C MET A 182 7.20 -5.59 16.74
N THR A 183 7.25 -6.04 15.48
CA THR A 183 8.37 -5.75 14.57
C THR A 183 8.32 -4.30 14.05
N GLY A 184 9.45 -3.60 14.06
CA GLY A 184 9.65 -2.33 13.36
C GLY A 184 9.05 -1.10 14.05
N ILE A 185 8.93 -1.11 15.38
CA ILE A 185 8.35 0.01 16.14
C ILE A 185 9.20 1.29 16.04
N GLU A 186 10.53 1.16 16.03
CA GLU A 186 11.47 2.27 15.83
C GLU A 186 11.28 2.91 14.47
N GLY A 187 11.25 2.09 13.41
CA GLY A 187 11.06 2.56 12.03
C GLY A 187 9.74 3.33 11.88
N ARG A 188 8.67 2.86 12.53
CA ARG A 188 7.36 3.55 12.55
C ARG A 188 7.42 4.94 13.20
N ALA A 189 8.01 5.03 14.38
CA ALA A 189 8.17 6.31 15.06
C ALA A 189 9.01 7.27 14.20
N GLU A 190 10.08 6.77 13.57
CA GLU A 190 10.93 7.56 12.69
C GLU A 190 10.18 8.07 11.45
N LEU A 191 9.32 7.26 10.81
CA LEU A 191 8.49 7.69 9.68
C LEU A 191 7.58 8.87 10.08
N LEU A 192 6.98 8.84 11.27
CA LEU A 192 6.13 9.93 11.77
C LEU A 192 6.93 11.21 12.04
N VAL A 193 8.13 11.09 12.62
CA VAL A 193 9.01 12.24 12.85
C VAL A 193 9.51 12.82 11.51
N ARG A 194 9.86 11.98 10.54
CA ARG A 194 10.23 12.42 9.18
C ARG A 194 9.09 13.13 8.47
N LEU A 195 7.85 12.69 8.68
CA LEU A 195 6.68 13.40 8.17
C LEU A 195 6.63 14.84 8.69
N ALA A 196 7.01 15.10 9.95
CA ALA A 196 7.08 16.48 10.47
C ALA A 196 8.01 17.37 9.64
N SER A 197 9.21 16.87 9.31
CA SER A 197 10.19 17.59 8.48
C SER A 197 9.70 17.78 7.04
N VAL A 198 9.01 16.79 6.48
CA VAL A 198 8.44 16.85 5.13
C VAL A 198 7.36 17.92 5.03
N LEU A 199 6.48 18.01 6.04
CA LEU A 199 5.40 18.99 6.08
C LEU A 199 5.91 20.44 6.17
N THR A 200 7.08 20.67 6.76
CA THR A 200 7.68 22.00 6.93
C THR A 200 8.74 22.35 5.89
N ASP A 201 9.08 21.43 5.00
CA ASP A 201 9.99 21.69 3.89
C ASP A 201 9.39 22.75 2.95
N ALA A 202 10.19 23.77 2.62
CA ALA A 202 9.79 24.84 1.72
C ALA A 202 9.39 24.33 0.34
N ALA A 203 10.02 23.24 -0.15
CA ALA A 203 9.68 22.61 -1.42
C ALA A 203 8.28 21.97 -1.41
N ASN A 204 7.76 21.60 -0.23
CA ASN A 204 6.46 20.97 -0.06
C ASN A 204 5.39 21.92 0.49
N ALA A 205 5.74 23.19 0.75
CA ALA A 205 4.83 24.15 1.35
C ALA A 205 3.53 24.32 0.54
N ALA A 206 3.60 24.23 -0.79
CA ALA A 206 2.42 24.28 -1.66
C ALA A 206 1.40 23.16 -1.36
N TYR A 207 1.86 21.98 -0.96
CA TYR A 207 1.00 20.83 -0.72
C TYR A 207 0.40 20.79 0.69
N PHE A 208 1.16 21.25 1.69
CA PHE A 208 0.84 20.98 3.09
C PHE A 208 0.63 22.22 3.95
N THR A 209 0.89 23.43 3.44
CA THR A 209 0.87 24.65 4.25
C THR A 209 -0.23 25.61 3.81
N VAL A 210 -1.11 25.97 4.75
CA VAL A 210 -2.14 27.01 4.62
C VAL A 210 -2.06 27.87 5.88
N ASP A 211 -2.05 29.19 5.74
CA ASP A 211 -2.01 30.17 6.85
C ASP A 211 -0.98 29.83 7.95
N SER A 212 0.25 29.49 7.53
CA SER A 212 1.38 29.10 8.41
C SER A 212 1.18 27.80 9.21
N SER A 213 0.13 27.05 8.94
CA SER A 213 -0.13 25.72 9.50
C SER A 213 0.27 24.64 8.50
N SER A 214 1.12 23.69 8.91
CA SER A 214 1.57 22.57 8.07
C SER A 214 0.98 21.23 8.53
N ARG A 215 0.07 20.65 7.73
CA ARG A 215 -0.58 19.37 8.01
C ARG A 215 -0.88 18.58 6.72
N PRO A 216 -0.96 17.24 6.78
CA PRO A 216 -1.30 16.43 5.62
C PRO A 216 -2.67 16.78 5.01
N GLY A 217 -3.65 17.16 5.83
CA GLY A 217 -5.00 17.52 5.43
C GLY A 217 -5.06 18.65 4.38
N HIS A 218 -4.05 19.51 4.33
CA HIS A 218 -3.98 20.61 3.36
C HIS A 218 -3.77 20.16 1.91
N ILE A 219 -3.55 18.85 1.67
CA ILE A 219 -3.69 18.26 0.32
C ILE A 219 -5.04 18.64 -0.30
N ILE A 220 -6.12 18.72 0.50
CA ILE A 220 -7.44 19.10 0.01
C ILE A 220 -7.44 20.52 -0.55
N ASP A 221 -6.81 21.46 0.16
CA ASP A 221 -6.71 22.85 -0.25
C ASP A 221 -5.92 23.00 -1.54
N TYR A 222 -4.77 22.32 -1.63
CA TYR A 222 -3.96 22.28 -2.84
C TYR A 222 -4.75 21.72 -4.03
N LEU A 223 -5.38 20.55 -3.87
CA LEU A 223 -6.17 19.92 -4.92
C LEU A 223 -7.34 20.80 -5.36
N LEU A 224 -8.02 21.46 -4.42
CA LEU A 224 -9.15 22.33 -4.74
C LEU A 224 -8.71 23.57 -5.53
N ALA A 225 -7.53 24.13 -5.23
CA ALA A 225 -6.96 25.27 -5.93
C ALA A 225 -6.19 24.91 -7.21
N HIS A 226 -5.89 23.61 -7.42
CA HIS A 226 -5.03 23.18 -8.51
C HIS A 226 -5.71 23.41 -9.88
N PRO A 227 -5.01 23.96 -10.89
CA PRO A 227 -5.60 24.27 -12.20
C PRO A 227 -6.15 23.08 -12.99
N SER A 228 -5.71 21.85 -12.67
CA SER A 228 -6.24 20.62 -13.28
C SER A 228 -7.58 20.18 -12.69
N SER A 229 -7.98 20.72 -11.54
CA SER A 229 -9.25 20.40 -10.88
C SER A 229 -10.39 21.17 -11.51
N GLN A 230 -11.49 20.48 -11.79
CA GLN A 230 -12.60 21.03 -12.58
C GLN A 230 -13.92 20.90 -11.84
N GLN A 231 -14.77 21.91 -11.93
CA GLN A 231 -16.17 21.76 -11.56
C GLN A 231 -16.91 21.03 -12.67
N ILE A 232 -17.56 19.91 -12.35
CA ILE A 232 -18.39 19.14 -13.28
C ILE A 232 -19.85 19.10 -12.79
N PRO A 233 -20.83 18.98 -13.69
CA PRO A 233 -22.25 18.88 -13.30
C PRO A 233 -22.54 17.70 -12.36
N SER A 234 -23.47 17.90 -11.42
CA SER A 234 -23.99 16.90 -10.47
C SER A 234 -25.50 17.08 -10.30
N PRO A 235 -26.30 16.05 -9.91
CA PRO A 235 -27.76 16.18 -9.83
C PRO A 235 -28.29 17.36 -8.99
N SER A 236 -27.53 17.82 -7.99
CA SER A 236 -27.92 18.90 -7.08
C SER A 236 -27.15 20.21 -7.26
N SER A 237 -26.01 20.23 -7.98
CA SER A 237 -25.14 21.41 -8.18
C SER A 237 -23.96 21.03 -9.10
N TYR A 238 -22.74 21.37 -8.71
CA TYR A 238 -21.48 20.87 -9.25
C TYR A 238 -20.80 19.94 -8.23
N ARG A 239 -19.84 19.15 -8.71
CA ARG A 239 -18.84 18.46 -7.87
C ARG A 239 -17.45 18.75 -8.42
N ILE A 240 -16.41 18.59 -7.58
CA ILE A 240 -15.03 18.72 -8.02
C ILE A 240 -14.55 17.42 -8.65
N ALA A 241 -13.94 17.52 -9.82
CA ALA A 241 -13.25 16.44 -10.50
C ALA A 241 -11.73 16.65 -10.42
N VAL A 242 -11.00 15.65 -9.93
CA VAL A 242 -9.54 15.68 -9.75
C VAL A 242 -8.92 14.56 -10.57
N LYS A 243 -7.82 14.84 -11.27
CA LYS A 243 -7.03 13.80 -11.96
C LYS A 243 -6.21 13.03 -10.94
N ILE A 244 -6.17 11.69 -11.03
CA ILE A 244 -5.38 10.89 -10.09
C ILE A 244 -3.90 11.26 -10.12
N GLU A 245 -3.38 11.67 -11.28
CA GLU A 245 -2.01 12.09 -11.47
C GLU A 245 -1.64 13.30 -10.59
N THR A 246 -2.59 14.23 -10.36
CA THR A 246 -2.38 15.38 -9.48
C THR A 246 -2.28 14.98 -8.01
N LEU A 247 -3.09 14.01 -7.55
CA LEU A 247 -2.92 13.45 -6.21
C LEU A 247 -1.62 12.64 -6.11
N TRP A 248 -1.29 11.88 -7.16
CA TRP A 248 -0.11 11.03 -7.23
C TRP A 248 1.19 11.83 -7.08
N GLU A 249 1.29 12.97 -7.75
CA GLU A 249 2.43 13.90 -7.63
C GLU A 249 2.67 14.29 -6.17
N ILE A 250 1.62 14.67 -5.44
CA ILE A 250 1.74 15.05 -4.02
C ILE A 250 2.19 13.86 -3.17
N VAL A 251 1.67 12.66 -3.43
CA VAL A 251 2.00 11.46 -2.67
C VAL A 251 3.42 10.95 -2.98
N VAL A 252 3.85 10.99 -4.24
CA VAL A 252 5.17 10.47 -4.63
C VAL A 252 6.27 11.49 -4.42
N ASP A 253 6.06 12.75 -4.78
CA ASP A 253 7.09 13.78 -4.65
C ASP A 253 6.99 14.47 -3.28
N GLY A 254 5.79 14.94 -2.92
CA GLY A 254 5.55 15.66 -1.67
C GLY A 254 5.84 14.83 -0.41
N LEU A 255 5.56 13.52 -0.42
CA LEU A 255 5.87 12.63 0.71
C LEU A 255 7.16 11.83 0.52
N SER A 256 7.95 12.08 -0.53
CA SER A 256 9.17 11.31 -0.84
C SER A 256 10.18 11.27 0.33
N GLY A 257 10.29 12.38 1.07
CA GLY A 257 11.21 12.53 2.20
C GLY A 257 10.83 11.73 3.46
N VAL A 258 9.62 11.16 3.51
CA VAL A 258 9.19 10.31 4.62
C VAL A 258 9.97 8.99 4.61
N TRP A 259 10.30 8.48 3.43
CA TRP A 259 10.89 7.15 3.28
C TRP A 259 12.39 7.11 3.66
N PRO A 260 12.89 5.95 4.15
CA PRO A 260 14.32 5.77 4.42
C PRO A 260 15.20 6.03 3.20
N ALA A 261 16.40 6.56 3.44
CA ALA A 261 17.35 6.94 2.38
C ALA A 261 17.98 5.76 1.63
N ALA A 262 17.72 4.52 2.07
CA ALA A 262 18.27 3.27 1.54
C ALA A 262 17.62 2.78 0.24
N ARG A 263 16.65 3.52 -0.31
CA ARG A 263 16.02 3.20 -1.60
C ARG A 263 16.97 3.45 -2.77
N SER A 264 16.71 2.79 -3.89
CA SER A 264 17.45 3.01 -5.14
C SER A 264 17.46 4.48 -5.55
N LYS A 265 18.56 4.92 -6.16
CA LYS A 265 18.78 6.32 -6.56
C LYS A 265 19.30 6.40 -7.98
N ILE A 266 18.92 7.46 -8.69
CA ILE A 266 19.56 7.93 -9.91
C ILE A 266 20.00 9.36 -9.66
N ASP A 267 21.28 9.67 -9.93
CA ASP A 267 21.88 10.99 -9.73
C ASP A 267 21.63 11.58 -8.32
N GLY A 268 21.66 10.71 -7.29
CA GLY A 268 21.43 11.09 -5.90
C GLY A 268 19.95 11.27 -5.50
N VAL A 269 19.02 11.26 -6.46
CA VAL A 269 17.57 11.36 -6.21
C VAL A 269 16.99 9.98 -5.91
N SER A 270 16.35 9.85 -4.74
CA SER A 270 15.65 8.62 -4.34
C SER A 270 14.53 8.28 -5.32
N LEU A 271 14.44 7.05 -5.78
CA LEU A 271 13.35 6.62 -6.64
C LEU A 271 12.13 6.13 -5.85
N GLY A 272 12.25 5.93 -4.54
CA GLY A 272 11.19 5.32 -3.74
C GLY A 272 11.16 3.79 -3.90
N ASP A 273 9.97 3.22 -4.07
CA ASP A 273 9.78 1.77 -4.23
C ASP A 273 9.94 1.36 -5.70
N VAL A 274 11.19 1.49 -6.16
CA VAL A 274 11.68 1.18 -7.50
C VAL A 274 12.99 0.43 -7.34
N TRP A 275 13.13 -0.73 -7.97
CA TRP A 275 14.24 -1.65 -7.72
C TRP A 275 14.84 -2.18 -9.00
N PRO A 276 16.17 -2.39 -9.06
CA PRO A 276 16.78 -3.09 -10.18
C PRO A 276 16.33 -4.55 -10.20
N VAL A 277 16.28 -5.16 -11.38
CA VAL A 277 16.02 -6.59 -11.56
C VAL A 277 16.96 -7.21 -12.58
N ASP A 278 17.52 -8.35 -12.23
CA ASP A 278 18.57 -8.98 -13.04
C ASP A 278 18.11 -9.47 -14.40
N CYS A 279 16.84 -9.86 -14.54
CA CYS A 279 16.29 -10.31 -15.82
C CYS A 279 16.17 -9.18 -16.87
N LEU A 280 16.22 -7.91 -16.45
CA LEU A 280 16.25 -6.74 -17.34
C LEU A 280 17.67 -6.16 -17.53
N HIS A 281 18.68 -6.67 -16.83
CA HIS A 281 20.05 -6.23 -17.03
C HIS A 281 20.58 -6.65 -18.41
N LYS A 282 20.93 -5.67 -19.25
CA LYS A 282 21.68 -5.90 -20.49
C LYS A 282 23.17 -6.03 -20.17
N ALA A 283 23.85 -6.96 -20.84
CA ALA A 283 25.26 -7.30 -20.58
C ALA A 283 26.21 -6.08 -20.58
N ASP A 284 25.92 -5.07 -21.41
CA ASP A 284 26.79 -3.91 -21.61
C ASP A 284 26.35 -2.64 -20.82
N ALA A 285 25.32 -2.72 -19.98
CA ALA A 285 24.73 -1.54 -19.32
C ALA A 285 24.40 -1.78 -17.84
N LYS A 286 25.44 -2.01 -17.01
CA LYS A 286 25.28 -2.04 -15.55
C LYS A 286 24.67 -0.72 -15.06
N ASN A 287 23.60 -0.82 -14.27
CA ASN A 287 22.83 0.32 -13.74
C ASN A 287 22.08 1.17 -14.78
N SER A 288 21.71 0.60 -15.94
CA SER A 288 20.77 1.28 -16.84
C SER A 288 19.44 1.54 -16.12
N PRO A 289 18.83 2.74 -16.25
CA PRO A 289 17.47 3.00 -15.80
C PRO A 289 16.42 2.02 -16.36
N ASP A 290 16.76 1.31 -17.45
CA ASP A 290 15.92 0.27 -18.04
C ASP A 290 15.85 -1.03 -17.24
N ALA A 291 16.77 -1.26 -16.32
CA ALA A 291 16.73 -2.43 -15.45
C ALA A 291 15.90 -2.22 -14.18
N PHE A 292 15.26 -1.05 -14.03
CA PHE A 292 14.47 -0.72 -12.84
C PHE A 292 12.99 -0.98 -13.06
N VAL A 293 12.34 -1.56 -12.04
CA VAL A 293 10.91 -1.80 -12.00
C VAL A 293 10.28 -0.96 -10.90
N SER A 294 9.27 -0.17 -11.27
CA SER A 294 8.53 0.70 -10.36
C SER A 294 7.31 -0.01 -9.77
N PHE A 295 7.07 0.15 -8.47
CA PHE A 295 5.88 -0.38 -7.80
C PHE A 295 5.14 0.67 -7.00
N HIS A 296 5.86 1.50 -6.25
CA HIS A 296 5.29 2.57 -5.41
C HIS A 296 4.11 2.10 -4.56
N LYS A 297 4.18 0.86 -4.03
CA LYS A 297 3.01 0.15 -3.50
C LYS A 297 2.35 0.93 -2.36
N LEU A 298 3.14 1.53 -1.48
CA LEU A 298 2.61 2.30 -0.37
C LEU A 298 2.05 3.66 -0.80
N SER A 299 2.66 4.32 -1.79
CA SER A 299 2.10 5.52 -2.41
C SER A 299 0.75 5.22 -3.07
N GLN A 300 0.60 4.04 -3.68
CA GLN A 300 -0.68 3.59 -4.20
C GLN A 300 -1.69 3.33 -3.08
N TRP A 301 -1.28 2.64 -2.01
CA TRP A 301 -2.12 2.41 -0.83
C TRP A 301 -2.59 3.71 -0.16
N MET A 302 -1.70 4.69 -0.03
CA MET A 302 -2.01 6.05 0.42
C MET A 302 -3.05 6.69 -0.49
N SER A 303 -2.80 6.70 -1.80
CA SER A 303 -3.71 7.32 -2.78
C SER A 303 -5.10 6.69 -2.74
N TYR A 304 -5.22 5.36 -2.71
CA TYR A 304 -6.51 4.67 -2.54
C TYR A 304 -7.25 5.12 -1.27
N SER A 305 -6.53 5.27 -0.16
CA SER A 305 -7.10 5.70 1.12
C SER A 305 -7.56 7.15 1.11
N LEU A 306 -6.82 8.04 0.46
CA LEU A 306 -7.14 9.47 0.35
C LEU A 306 -8.31 9.74 -0.61
N ILE A 307 -8.37 9.01 -1.74
CA ILE A 307 -9.49 9.07 -2.68
C ILE A 307 -10.80 8.79 -1.96
N GLU A 308 -10.85 7.73 -1.14
CA GLU A 308 -12.09 7.35 -0.47
C GLU A 308 -12.60 8.46 0.47
N VAL A 309 -11.72 9.15 1.19
CA VAL A 309 -12.10 10.30 2.04
C VAL A 309 -12.76 11.39 1.20
N MET A 310 -12.13 11.80 0.10
CA MET A 310 -12.60 12.91 -0.72
C MET A 310 -13.89 12.55 -1.49
N GLU A 311 -14.02 11.31 -1.98
CA GLU A 311 -15.23 10.84 -2.65
C GLU A 311 -16.41 10.72 -1.66
N LYS A 312 -16.17 10.23 -0.44
CA LYS A 312 -17.23 10.04 0.57
C LYS A 312 -17.67 11.33 1.26
N ILE A 313 -16.72 12.16 1.67
CA ILE A 313 -17.01 13.35 2.49
C ILE A 313 -17.29 14.57 1.61
N LEU A 314 -16.53 14.77 0.55
CA LEU A 314 -16.64 15.96 -0.30
C LEU A 314 -17.44 15.72 -1.58
N GLY A 315 -17.82 14.48 -1.87
CA GLY A 315 -18.50 14.11 -3.12
C GLY A 315 -17.67 14.31 -4.37
N TRP A 316 -16.33 14.38 -4.23
CA TRP A 316 -15.41 14.57 -5.36
C TRP A 316 -15.45 13.37 -6.32
N LYS A 317 -14.94 13.57 -7.53
CA LYS A 317 -14.77 12.51 -8.53
C LYS A 317 -13.31 12.44 -8.96
N PHE A 318 -12.68 11.29 -8.77
CA PHE A 318 -11.36 11.06 -9.33
C PHE A 318 -11.43 10.53 -10.77
N LEU A 319 -10.73 11.20 -11.67
CA LEU A 319 -10.55 10.82 -13.07
C LEU A 319 -9.30 9.96 -13.25
N HIS A 320 -9.28 9.16 -14.30
CA HIS A 320 -8.17 8.28 -14.70
C HIS A 320 -7.72 7.28 -13.61
N LYS A 321 -8.62 6.90 -12.69
CA LYS A 321 -8.32 5.91 -11.64
C LYS A 321 -7.82 4.57 -12.19
N ASP A 322 -8.08 4.27 -13.45
CA ASP A 322 -7.54 3.11 -14.16
C ASP A 322 -6.00 3.14 -14.30
N LEU A 323 -5.33 4.29 -14.15
CA LEU A 323 -3.87 4.38 -14.09
C LEU A 323 -3.28 3.75 -12.82
N MET A 324 -4.06 3.64 -11.74
CA MET A 324 -3.65 2.92 -10.53
C MET A 324 -3.59 1.42 -10.80
N THR A 325 -2.75 0.70 -10.06
CA THR A 325 -2.53 -0.74 -10.23
C THR A 325 -2.98 -1.53 -9.00
N GLY A 326 -2.94 -2.87 -9.13
CA GLY A 326 -2.98 -3.76 -7.99
C GLY A 326 -1.76 -3.56 -7.09
N LEU A 327 -1.88 -3.95 -5.81
CA LEU A 327 -0.80 -3.79 -4.83
C LEU A 327 0.01 -5.10 -4.72
N PRO A 328 1.29 -5.12 -5.15
CA PRO A 328 2.10 -6.35 -5.13
C PRO A 328 2.73 -6.56 -3.74
N GLU A 329 1.90 -6.75 -2.73
CA GLU A 329 2.33 -7.13 -1.37
C GLU A 329 2.24 -8.64 -1.16
N TYR A 330 2.65 -9.09 0.03
CA TYR A 330 2.84 -10.52 0.34
C TYR A 330 1.55 -11.36 0.26
N ARG A 331 0.34 -10.79 0.37
CA ARG A 331 -0.92 -11.55 0.22
C ARG A 331 -1.27 -11.75 -1.24
N ASN A 332 -1.21 -10.71 -2.06
CA ASN A 332 -1.44 -10.82 -3.50
C ASN A 332 -0.35 -11.66 -4.18
N GLY A 333 0.93 -11.46 -3.84
CA GLY A 333 2.02 -12.30 -4.35
C GLY A 333 1.95 -13.73 -3.80
N GLY A 334 1.63 -13.87 -2.51
CA GLY A 334 1.43 -15.17 -1.87
C GLY A 334 0.27 -15.97 -2.48
N LEU A 335 -0.82 -15.31 -2.88
CA LEU A 335 -1.94 -15.94 -3.59
C LEU A 335 -1.47 -16.63 -4.88
N LEU A 336 -0.57 -16.00 -5.64
CA LEU A 336 -0.04 -16.58 -6.88
C LEU A 336 0.83 -17.82 -6.60
N ILE A 337 1.61 -17.78 -5.52
CA ILE A 337 2.49 -18.89 -5.12
C ILE A 337 1.65 -20.06 -4.56
N ASP A 338 0.69 -19.79 -3.67
CA ASP A 338 -0.15 -20.81 -3.04
C ASP A 338 -1.06 -21.57 -4.01
N PHE A 339 -1.32 -20.99 -5.19
CA PHE A 339 -2.04 -21.64 -6.29
C PHE A 339 -1.11 -22.21 -7.37
N ASP A 340 0.20 -22.27 -7.11
CA ASP A 340 1.21 -22.77 -8.04
C ASP A 340 1.30 -21.99 -9.37
N LEU A 341 0.75 -20.77 -9.45
CA LEU A 341 0.89 -19.91 -10.62
C LEU A 341 2.33 -19.39 -10.75
N LEU A 342 2.96 -19.07 -9.61
CA LEU A 342 4.39 -18.77 -9.53
C LEU A 342 5.10 -19.85 -8.72
N LYS A 343 5.94 -20.63 -9.41
CA LYS A 343 6.74 -21.71 -8.80
C LYS A 343 8.18 -21.25 -8.58
N PRO A 344 8.73 -21.39 -7.37
CA PRO A 344 10.09 -20.94 -7.08
C PRO A 344 11.14 -21.85 -7.72
N LYS A 345 12.16 -21.26 -8.35
CA LYS A 345 13.38 -21.94 -8.80
C LYS A 345 14.35 -22.05 -7.61
N ILE A 346 14.07 -23.00 -6.69
CA ILE A 346 14.82 -23.19 -5.42
C ILE A 346 16.36 -23.25 -5.63
N PRO A 347 16.92 -23.96 -6.63
CA PRO A 347 18.37 -23.95 -6.88
C PRO A 347 18.95 -22.56 -7.13
N ALA A 348 18.24 -21.71 -7.87
CA ALA A 348 18.67 -20.35 -8.16
C ALA A 348 18.61 -19.46 -6.91
N LEU A 349 17.57 -19.62 -6.10
CA LEU A 349 17.45 -18.93 -4.80
C LEU A 349 18.56 -19.32 -3.83
N LEU A 350 18.86 -20.63 -3.68
CA LEU A 350 19.97 -21.06 -2.83
C LEU A 350 21.31 -20.49 -3.31
N SER A 351 21.51 -20.50 -4.63
CA SER A 351 22.73 -19.96 -5.24
C SER A 351 22.89 -18.46 -5.01
N SER A 352 21.81 -17.66 -5.03
CA SER A 352 21.88 -16.22 -4.75
C SER A 352 22.27 -15.91 -3.30
N PHE A 353 22.00 -16.83 -2.37
CA PHE A 353 22.47 -16.77 -0.98
C PHE A 353 23.83 -17.45 -0.76
N SER A 354 24.52 -17.92 -1.82
CA SER A 354 25.75 -18.71 -1.71
C SER A 354 25.59 -19.97 -0.84
N LEU A 355 24.39 -20.55 -0.83
CA LEU A 355 24.07 -21.78 -0.12
C LEU A 355 24.25 -23.00 -1.03
N PRO A 356 24.62 -24.17 -0.46
CA PRO A 356 24.78 -25.39 -1.24
C PRO A 356 23.44 -25.83 -1.85
N VAL A 357 23.47 -26.24 -3.12
CA VAL A 357 22.31 -26.80 -3.82
C VAL A 357 22.31 -28.33 -3.67
N PRO A 358 21.31 -28.94 -3.01
CA PRO A 358 21.19 -30.39 -2.92
C PRO A 358 21.13 -31.03 -4.31
N SER A 359 21.81 -32.17 -4.50
CA SER A 359 21.77 -32.92 -5.76
C SER A 359 20.47 -33.72 -5.95
N SER A 360 19.78 -34.06 -4.86
CA SER A 360 18.50 -34.77 -4.89
C SER A 360 17.32 -33.80 -4.81
N PRO A 361 16.31 -33.91 -5.70
CA PRO A 361 15.07 -33.13 -5.61
C PRO A 361 14.32 -33.30 -4.29
N THR A 362 14.37 -34.50 -3.68
CA THR A 362 13.69 -34.78 -2.40
C THR A 362 14.34 -34.13 -1.19
N SER A 363 15.56 -33.61 -1.36
CA SER A 363 16.31 -32.90 -0.33
C SER A 363 16.27 -31.38 -0.52
N MET A 364 15.54 -30.90 -1.54
CA MET A 364 15.39 -29.46 -1.77
C MET A 364 14.54 -28.85 -0.66
N PRO A 365 14.98 -27.72 -0.08
CA PRO A 365 14.16 -26.98 0.86
C PRO A 365 12.93 -26.41 0.16
N THR A 366 11.86 -26.25 0.92
CA THR A 366 10.72 -25.43 0.53
C THR A 366 11.11 -23.94 0.51
N LEU A 367 10.29 -23.12 -0.14
CA LEU A 367 10.50 -21.67 -0.17
C LEU A 367 10.52 -21.03 1.23
N LEU A 368 9.80 -21.61 2.20
CA LEU A 368 9.80 -21.13 3.58
C LEU A 368 11.12 -21.40 4.32
N GLU A 369 11.87 -22.41 3.89
CA GLU A 369 13.14 -22.80 4.50
C GLU A 369 14.33 -22.01 3.92
N VAL A 370 14.17 -21.38 2.75
CA VAL A 370 15.14 -20.42 2.17
C VAL A 370 15.27 -19.19 3.08
N PRO A 371 16.45 -18.53 3.16
CA PRO A 371 16.61 -17.29 3.92
C PRO A 371 15.57 -16.21 3.56
N PRO A 372 15.20 -15.32 4.51
CA PRO A 372 14.28 -14.22 4.23
C PRO A 372 14.77 -13.36 3.06
N LEU A 373 13.88 -13.08 2.11
CA LEU A 373 14.19 -12.28 0.95
C LEU A 373 14.19 -10.78 1.30
N ASP A 374 15.23 -10.07 0.89
CA ASP A 374 15.27 -8.61 0.95
C ASP A 374 14.36 -8.01 -0.15
N PRO A 375 13.64 -6.90 0.11
CA PRO A 375 12.81 -6.24 -0.90
C PRO A 375 13.52 -5.86 -2.20
N SER A 376 14.85 -5.61 -2.13
CA SER A 376 15.70 -5.33 -3.29
C SER A 376 16.18 -6.56 -4.04
N HIS A 377 15.99 -7.77 -3.48
CA HIS A 377 16.43 -9.00 -4.12
C HIS A 377 15.61 -9.25 -5.40
N SER A 378 16.27 -9.56 -6.52
CA SER A 378 15.63 -9.78 -7.82
C SER A 378 14.46 -10.76 -7.78
N ALA A 379 14.52 -11.83 -6.99
CA ALA A 379 13.38 -12.73 -6.76
C ALA A 379 12.11 -12.02 -6.24
N VAL A 380 12.24 -11.03 -5.37
CA VAL A 380 11.10 -10.24 -4.88
C VAL A 380 10.61 -9.29 -5.97
N VAL A 381 11.52 -8.65 -6.70
CA VAL A 381 11.17 -7.74 -7.80
C VAL A 381 10.44 -8.47 -8.92
N GLU A 382 10.91 -9.66 -9.32
CA GLU A 382 10.23 -10.55 -10.29
C GLU A 382 8.82 -10.94 -9.81
N LEU A 383 8.70 -11.42 -8.57
CA LEU A 383 7.42 -11.79 -7.95
C LEU A 383 6.43 -10.61 -7.99
N ARG A 384 6.88 -9.42 -7.58
CA ARG A 384 6.04 -8.22 -7.52
C ARG A 384 5.63 -7.75 -8.91
N ALA A 385 6.52 -7.81 -9.90
CA ALA A 385 6.23 -7.44 -11.27
C ALA A 385 5.16 -8.35 -11.90
N VAL A 386 5.31 -9.66 -11.76
CA VAL A 386 4.28 -10.61 -12.21
C VAL A 386 2.97 -10.39 -11.45
N THR A 387 3.03 -10.11 -10.15
CA THR A 387 1.84 -9.84 -9.34
C THR A 387 1.05 -8.64 -9.87
N VAL A 388 1.69 -7.52 -10.21
CA VAL A 388 0.98 -6.35 -10.78
C VAL A 388 0.17 -6.73 -12.02
N ILE A 389 0.79 -7.42 -12.98
CA ILE A 389 0.12 -7.81 -14.23
C ILE A 389 -0.97 -8.86 -13.98
N MET A 390 -0.71 -9.83 -13.12
CA MET A 390 -1.70 -10.85 -12.78
C MET A 390 -2.92 -10.28 -12.07
N LEU A 391 -2.78 -9.23 -11.25
CA LEU A 391 -3.93 -8.58 -10.62
C LEU A 391 -4.87 -7.91 -11.64
N ASP A 392 -4.33 -7.27 -12.68
CA ASP A 392 -5.16 -6.74 -13.78
C ASP A 392 -5.86 -7.88 -14.54
N ARG A 393 -5.11 -8.95 -14.90
CA ARG A 393 -5.65 -10.12 -15.60
C ARG A 393 -6.74 -10.86 -14.81
N ILE A 394 -6.54 -11.01 -13.50
CA ILE A 394 -7.52 -11.62 -12.60
C ILE A 394 -8.75 -10.71 -12.48
N ALA A 395 -8.57 -9.39 -12.37
CA ALA A 395 -9.69 -8.45 -12.34
C ALA A 395 -10.54 -8.51 -13.61
N ASP A 396 -9.91 -8.58 -14.79
CA ASP A 396 -10.62 -8.73 -16.06
C ASP A 396 -11.37 -10.06 -16.16
N ALA A 397 -10.75 -11.16 -15.77
CA ALA A 397 -11.41 -12.48 -15.76
C ALA A 397 -12.59 -12.52 -14.77
N ILE A 398 -12.48 -11.85 -13.61
CA ILE A 398 -13.60 -11.73 -12.66
C ILE A 398 -14.74 -10.92 -13.29
N ARG A 399 -14.44 -9.77 -13.92
CA ARG A 399 -15.45 -8.93 -14.60
C ARG A 399 -16.20 -9.70 -15.68
N GLU A 400 -15.47 -10.47 -16.49
CA GLU A 400 -16.06 -11.35 -17.50
C GLU A 400 -16.98 -12.39 -16.88
N ARG A 401 -16.54 -13.07 -15.82
CA ARG A 401 -17.30 -14.11 -15.14
C ARG A 401 -18.57 -13.59 -14.46
N VAL A 402 -18.51 -12.44 -13.79
CA VAL A 402 -19.66 -11.88 -13.05
C VAL A 402 -20.55 -10.99 -13.91
N GLY A 403 -20.08 -10.56 -15.09
CA GLY A 403 -20.83 -9.69 -16.01
C GLY A 403 -21.00 -8.24 -15.50
N VAL A 404 -20.20 -7.82 -14.51
CA VAL A 404 -20.28 -6.48 -13.88
C VAL A 404 -18.94 -5.78 -13.93
N LYS A 405 -18.96 -4.46 -14.20
CA LYS A 405 -17.78 -3.60 -14.25
C LYS A 405 -17.28 -3.22 -12.85
N LEU A 406 -16.73 -4.19 -12.12
CA LEU A 406 -16.05 -3.95 -10.84
C LEU A 406 -14.80 -3.09 -11.04
N THR A 407 -14.59 -2.07 -10.20
CA THR A 407 -13.33 -1.33 -10.20
C THR A 407 -12.18 -2.21 -9.69
N LEU A 408 -10.93 -1.88 -10.04
CA LEU A 408 -9.78 -2.62 -9.52
C LEU A 408 -9.74 -2.59 -7.99
N ALA A 409 -10.03 -1.43 -7.37
CA ALA A 409 -10.11 -1.30 -5.92
C ALA A 409 -11.15 -2.26 -5.30
N GLN A 410 -12.31 -2.45 -5.92
CA GLN A 410 -13.31 -3.42 -5.43
C GLN A 410 -12.83 -4.87 -5.55
N VAL A 411 -12.14 -5.20 -6.66
CA VAL A 411 -11.56 -6.54 -6.85
C VAL A 411 -10.44 -6.82 -5.85
N LEU A 412 -9.62 -5.82 -5.50
CA LEU A 412 -8.60 -5.98 -4.46
C LEU A 412 -9.25 -6.26 -3.09
N GLU A 413 -10.23 -5.45 -2.70
CA GLU A 413 -10.87 -5.51 -1.37
C GLU A 413 -11.65 -6.82 -1.16
N ALA A 414 -12.62 -7.09 -2.03
CA ALA A 414 -13.48 -8.27 -1.91
C ALA A 414 -12.82 -9.54 -2.47
N GLY A 415 -11.75 -9.39 -3.26
CA GLY A 415 -11.14 -10.47 -4.01
C GLY A 415 -9.72 -10.78 -3.55
N THR A 416 -8.72 -10.35 -4.33
CA THR A 416 -7.38 -10.96 -4.27
C THR A 416 -6.67 -10.77 -2.92
N TRP A 417 -6.83 -9.62 -2.27
CA TRP A 417 -6.21 -9.36 -0.97
C TRP A 417 -6.81 -10.25 0.13
N LYS A 418 -8.13 -10.43 0.11
CA LYS A 418 -8.84 -11.34 1.01
C LYS A 418 -8.53 -12.80 0.68
N ALA A 419 -8.51 -13.16 -0.60
CA ALA A 419 -8.18 -14.49 -1.08
C ALA A 419 -6.79 -14.92 -0.65
N GLY A 420 -5.78 -14.05 -0.78
CA GLY A 420 -4.42 -14.32 -0.30
C GLY A 420 -4.37 -14.62 1.20
N ARG A 421 -5.16 -13.92 2.01
CA ARG A 421 -5.27 -14.20 3.45
C ARG A 421 -5.96 -15.54 3.74
N GLU A 422 -7.07 -15.82 3.06
CA GLU A 422 -7.90 -17.01 3.25
C GLU A 422 -7.15 -18.28 2.83
N ILE A 423 -6.48 -18.26 1.67
CA ILE A 423 -5.68 -19.41 1.22
C ILE A 423 -4.47 -19.64 2.13
N ALA A 424 -3.81 -18.56 2.58
CA ALA A 424 -2.70 -18.68 3.51
C ALA A 424 -3.12 -19.32 4.84
N LYS A 425 -4.29 -18.95 5.37
CA LYS A 425 -4.84 -19.59 6.58
C LYS A 425 -5.24 -21.04 6.34
N LYS A 426 -5.76 -21.40 5.16
CA LYS A 426 -6.09 -22.79 4.80
C LYS A 426 -4.86 -23.68 4.71
N LEU A 427 -3.81 -23.20 4.06
CA LEU A 427 -2.59 -23.98 3.83
C LEU A 427 -1.62 -23.94 5.03
N ARG A 428 -1.67 -22.88 5.84
CA ARG A 428 -0.88 -22.73 7.08
C ARG A 428 -1.79 -22.32 8.24
N PRO A 429 -2.60 -23.24 8.80
CA PRO A 429 -3.59 -22.95 9.84
C PRO A 429 -3.03 -22.28 11.09
N GLU A 430 -1.82 -22.63 11.51
CA GLU A 430 -1.22 -22.08 12.72
C GLU A 430 -0.88 -20.59 12.58
N THR A 431 -0.26 -20.21 11.46
CA THR A 431 0.32 -18.86 11.31
C THR A 431 -0.49 -17.95 10.38
N GLY A 432 -1.15 -18.52 9.37
CA GLY A 432 -1.75 -17.78 8.26
C GLY A 432 -0.76 -16.85 7.54
N ALA A 433 0.53 -17.20 7.56
CA ALA A 433 1.63 -16.42 6.99
C ALA A 433 1.72 -16.61 5.45
N PRO A 434 2.33 -15.68 4.71
CA PRO A 434 2.62 -15.89 3.29
C PRO A 434 3.54 -17.10 3.06
N PRO A 435 3.58 -17.67 1.84
CA PRO A 435 4.37 -18.87 1.52
C PRO A 435 5.88 -18.63 1.38
N PHE A 436 6.40 -17.49 1.85
CA PHE A 436 7.81 -17.13 1.84
C PHE A 436 8.15 -16.22 3.02
N ARG A 437 9.44 -16.14 3.38
CA ARG A 437 9.95 -15.22 4.39
C ARG A 437 10.57 -14.00 3.71
N TYR A 438 10.43 -12.83 4.34
CA TYR A 438 11.00 -11.58 3.85
C TYR A 438 11.53 -10.74 5.01
N VAL A 439 12.46 -9.85 4.71
CA VAL A 439 13.00 -8.89 5.68
C VAL A 439 11.97 -7.77 5.86
N ALA A 440 11.52 -7.58 7.11
CA ALA A 440 10.58 -6.52 7.49
C ALA A 440 11.22 -5.63 8.56
N ASP A 441 11.33 -4.33 8.27
CA ASP A 441 11.92 -3.32 9.16
C ASP A 441 10.89 -2.27 9.63
N GLY A 442 9.61 -2.49 9.31
CA GLY A 442 8.54 -1.52 9.58
C GLY A 442 8.40 -0.41 8.55
N THR A 443 9.25 -0.39 7.51
CA THR A 443 9.29 0.65 6.46
C THR A 443 9.12 0.09 5.04
N VAL A 444 9.14 -1.24 4.86
CA VAL A 444 8.87 -1.93 3.59
C VAL A 444 7.61 -2.81 3.71
N PHE A 445 6.75 -2.77 2.68
CA PHE A 445 5.31 -3.06 2.75
C PHE A 445 4.79 -4.04 1.71
#